data_AF-A0A961EVC8-F1
#
_entry.id   AF-A0A961EVC8-F1
#
_cell.length_a   1.000
_cell.length_b   1.000
_cell.length_c   1.000
_cell.angle_alpha   90.00
_cell.angle_beta   90.00
_cell.angle_gamma   90.00
#
_symmetry.space_group_name_H-M   'P 1'
#
loop_
_entity.id
_entity.type
_entity.pdbx_description
1 polymer ?
#
loop_
_entity_poly.entity_id
_entity_poly.type
_entity_poly.pdbx_seq_one_letter_code
_entity_poly.pdbx_strand_id
1 'polypeptide(L)' 'MIHEVFIYLRVKDGTKAIDFCKQAFGATEIFRLTEPDGRLGHNLMEGSPPSNASMVSCL' A
#
# COMPACT_ATOMS: atom_id res chain seq x y z
N MET A 1 20.86 8.65 13.29
CA MET A 1 20.16 9.55 12.34
C MET A 1 19.10 8.72 11.63
N ILE A 2 17.88 9.22 11.45
CA ILE A 2 16.82 8.49 10.73
C ILE A 2 16.95 8.83 9.24
N HIS A 3 16.86 7.83 8.36
CA HIS A 3 17.04 7.98 6.92
C HIS A 3 15.72 8.12 6.16
N GLU A 4 14.74 7.27 6.48
CA GLU A 4 13.42 7.27 5.87
C GLU A 4 12.38 6.79 6.88
N VAL A 5 11.13 7.14 6.61
CA VAL A 5 9.95 6.69 7.36
C VAL A 5 8.97 6.15 6.32
N PHE A 6 8.17 5.15 6.67
CA PHE A 6 7.13 4.61 5.79
C PHE A 6 5.82 4.53 6.55
N ILE A 7 4.72 4.82 5.86
CA ILE A 7 3.38 4.73 6.46
C ILE A 7 2.95 3.26 6.42
N TYR A 8 2.56 2.70 7.57
CA TYR A 8 1.95 1.37 7.64
C TYR A 8 0.45 1.49 7.90
N LEU A 9 -0.35 1.01 6.96
CA LEU A 9 -1.80 1.07 7.01
C LEU A 9 -2.40 -0.35 7.06
N ARG A 10 -3.26 -0.57 8.05
CA ARG A 10 -4.09 -1.77 8.14
C ARG A 10 -5.54 -1.39 7.89
N VAL A 11 -6.16 -2.05 6.92
CA VAL A 11 -7.57 -1.84 6.55
C VAL A 11 -8.26 -3.19 6.40
N LYS A 12 -9.58 -3.20 6.56
CA LYS A 12 -10.39 -4.41 6.38
C LYS A 12 -10.39 -4.90 4.93
N ASP A 13 -10.39 -3.97 3.97
CA ASP A 13 -10.40 -4.26 2.54
C ASP A 13 -9.25 -3.52 1.87
N GLY A 14 -8.12 -4.21 1.72
CA GLY A 14 -6.90 -3.65 1.19
C GLY A 14 -6.95 -3.44 -0.31
N THR A 15 -7.68 -4.30 -1.04
CA THR A 15 -7.89 -4.11 -2.48
C THR A 15 -8.63 -2.80 -2.75
N LYS A 16 -9.71 -2.54 -2.01
CA LYS A 16 -10.45 -1.28 -2.13
C LYS A 16 -9.62 -0.07 -1.73
N ALA A 17 -8.76 -0.19 -0.71
CA ALA A 17 -7.86 0.88 -0.30
C ALA A 17 -6.80 1.18 -1.37
N ILE A 18 -6.25 0.16 -2.03
CA ILE A 18 -5.32 0.32 -3.14
C ILE A 18 -5.99 1.07 -4.30
N ASP A 19 -7.22 0.70 -4.67
CA ASP A 19 -7.95 1.36 -5.74
C ASP A 19 -8.24 2.83 -5.41
N PHE A 20 -8.63 3.11 -4.15
CA PHE A 20 -8.78 4.47 -3.68
C PHE A 20 -7.47 5.26 -3.78
N CYS A 21 -6.35 4.70 -3.31
CA CYS A 21 -5.06 5.39 -3.36
C CYS A 21 -4.59 5.66 -4.81
N LYS A 22 -4.83 4.71 -5.72
CA LYS A 22 -4.57 4.89 -7.16
C LYS A 22 -5.40 6.06 -7.73
N GLN A 23 -6.69 6.11 -7.42
CA GLN A 23 -7.61 7.13 -7.94
C GLN A 23 -7.42 8.51 -7.31
N ALA A 24 -7.29 8.58 -5.98
CA ALA A 24 -7.25 9.83 -5.24
C ALA A 24 -5.87 10.49 -5.26
N PHE A 25 -4.79 9.70 -5.29
CA PHE A 25 -3.43 10.19 -5.12
C PHE A 25 -2.50 9.86 -6.29
N GLY A 26 -2.99 9.18 -7.33
CA GLY A 26 -2.14 8.70 -8.43
C GLY A 26 -1.09 7.68 -7.96
N ALA A 27 -1.35 7.00 -6.84
CA ALA A 27 -0.39 6.07 -6.25
C ALA A 27 -0.12 4.89 -7.19
N THR A 28 1.13 4.45 -7.26
CA THR A 28 1.54 3.29 -8.07
C THR A 28 1.89 2.12 -7.17
N GLU A 29 1.45 0.93 -7.57
CA GLU A 29 1.76 -0.30 -6.86
C GLU A 29 3.14 -0.82 -7.25
N ILE A 30 4.03 -0.99 -6.28
CA ILE A 30 5.40 -1.44 -6.51
C ILE A 30 5.70 -2.82 -5.94
N PHE A 31 4.86 -3.32 -5.02
CA PHE A 31 4.93 -4.69 -4.52
C PHE A 31 3.56 -5.22 -4.13
N ARG A 32 3.31 -6.50 -4.40
CA ARG A 32 2.11 -7.23 -3.98
C ARG A 32 2.45 -8.63 -3.52
N LEU A 33 1.92 -9.01 -2.37
CA LEU A 33 1.88 -10.38 -1.87
C LEU A 33 0.43 -10.80 -1.69
N THR A 34 0.06 -11.86 -2.38
CA THR A 34 -1.23 -12.55 -2.25
C THR A 34 -1.03 -13.93 -1.65
N GLU A 35 -1.90 -14.31 -0.74
CA GLU A 35 -1.94 -15.66 -0.18
C GLU A 35 -2.49 -16.66 -1.21
N PRO A 36 -2.29 -17.99 -1.01
CA PRO A 36 -2.77 -19.01 -1.94
C PRO A 36 -4.29 -18.99 -2.18
N ASP A 37 -5.05 -18.48 -1.21
CA ASP A 37 -6.51 -18.32 -1.31
C ASP A 37 -6.94 -17.03 -2.04
N GLY A 38 -5.98 -16.22 -2.50
CA GLY A 38 -6.21 -14.96 -3.20
C GLY A 38 -6.35 -13.75 -2.28
N ARG A 39 -6.27 -13.93 -0.95
CA ARG A 39 -6.31 -12.81 0.00
C ARG A 39 -5.08 -11.93 -0.15
N LEU A 40 -5.26 -10.61 -0.05
CA LEU A 40 -4.14 -9.68 -0.01
C LEU A 40 -3.43 -9.82 1.35
N GLY A 41 -2.18 -10.26 1.37
CA GLY A 41 -1.38 -10.29 2.59
C GLY A 41 -0.61 -8.98 2.82
N HIS A 42 0.00 -8.47 1.75
CA HIS A 42 0.86 -7.29 1.82
C HIS A 42 0.93 -6.55 0.49
N ASN A 43 1.03 -5.23 0.55
CA ASN A 43 1.22 -4.39 -0.62
C ASN A 43 2.04 -3.16 -0.26
N LEU A 44 2.86 -2.70 -1.22
CA LEU A 44 3.59 -1.44 -1.14
C LEU A 44 3.16 -0.55 -2.30
N MET A 45 2.84 0.69 -1.98
CA MET A 45 2.45 1.73 -2.92
C MET A 45 3.43 2.88 -2.82
N GLU A 46 3.82 3.45 -3.95
CA GLU A 46 4.47 4.75 -4.02
C GLU A 46 3.40 5.83 -4.26
N GLY A 47 3.39 6.88 -3.46
CA GLY A 47 2.48 8.02 -3.67
C GLY A 47 3.05 9.02 -4.68
N SER A 48 2.28 10.06 -5.00
CA SER A 48 2.82 11.21 -5.73
C SER A 48 3.90 11.91 -4.88
N PRO A 49 4.98 12.45 -5.49
CA PRO A 49 5.97 13.25 -4.75
C PRO A 49 5.27 14.38 -3.96
N PRO A 50 5.65 14.65 -2.71
CA PRO A 50 6.83 14.18 -1.97
C PRO A 50 6.57 13.00 -1.01
N SER A 51 5.48 12.24 -1.18
CA SER A 51 5.14 11.18 -0.22
C SER A 51 5.98 9.91 -0.41
N ASN A 52 6.62 9.48 0.68
CA ASN A 52 7.28 8.19 0.84
C ASN A 52 6.27 7.03 0.71
N ALA A 53 6.77 5.87 0.27
CA ALA A 53 5.93 4.71 0.02
C ALA A 53 5.06 4.32 1.23
N SER A 54 3.82 3.91 0.96
CA SER A 54 2.85 3.46 1.95
C SER A 54 2.63 1.96 1.83
N MET A 55 2.70 1.28 2.95
CA MET A 55 2.59 -0.17 3.08
C MET A 55 1.18 -0.53 3.57
N VAL A 56 0.39 -1.19 2.74
CA VAL A 56 -0.98 -1.63 3.06
C VAL A 56 -0.97 -3.12 3.34
N SER A 57 -1.44 -3.54 4.52
CA SER A 57 -1.56 -4.96 4.87
C SER A 57 -2.96 -5.29 5.34
N CYS A 58 -3.54 -6.35 4.77
CA CYS A 58 -4.70 -7.02 5.33
C CYS A 58 -4.20 -8.24 6.09
N LEU A 59 -4.38 -8.23 7.41
CA LEU A 59 -4.37 -9.43 8.24
C LEU A 59 -5.81 -9.84 8.48
#